data_AF-A0A3B9XKS9-F1
#
_entry.id   AF-A0A3B9XKS9-F1
#
_cell.length_a   1.000
_cell.length_b   1.000
_cell.length_c   1.000
_cell.angle_alpha   90.00
_cell.angle_beta   90.00
_cell.angle_gamma   90.00
#
_symmetry.space_group_name_H-M   'P 1'
#
loop_
_entity.id
_entity.type
_entity.pdbx_description
1 polymer ?
#
loop_
_entity_poly.entity_id
_entity_poly.type
_entity_poly.pdbx_seq_one_letter_code
_entity_poly.pdbx_strand_id
1 'polypeptide(L)'
;MNHIQILHEQALEAAKNYRKFESQLLVLLQNLDQHKVHYKMGYRSLFHYFTEALKLSESVSYMLINVSRKAKEVPELKHEI
;
A
#
# COMPACT_ATOMS: atom_id res chain seq x y z
N MET A 1 26.76 17.95 13.40
CA MET A 1 25.42 18.08 12.77
C MET A 1 24.44 18.56 13.84
N ASN A 2 23.64 19.60 13.56
CA ASN A 2 22.72 20.17 14.56
C ASN A 2 21.51 19.22 14.75
N HIS A 3 20.93 19.17 15.96
CA HIS A 3 19.75 18.36 16.28
C HIS A 3 18.61 18.54 15.28
N ILE A 4 18.35 19.76 14.80
CA ILE A 4 17.33 20.04 13.78
C ILE A 4 17.64 19.32 12.45
N GLN A 5 18.92 19.30 12.04
CA GLN A 5 19.34 18.62 10.81
C GLN A 5 19.18 17.10 10.93
N ILE A 6 19.45 16.54 12.11
CA ILE A 6 19.29 15.10 12.36
C ILE A 6 17.82 14.70 12.26
N LEU A 7 16.91 15.48 12.88
CA LEU A 7 15.47 15.25 12.77
C LEU A 7 14.98 15.36 11.33
N HIS A 8 15.50 16.33 10.58
CA HIS A 8 15.18 16.50 9.17
C HIS A 8 15.60 15.28 8.33
N GLU A 9 16.83 14.81 8.48
CA GLU A 9 17.31 13.62 7.76
C GLU A 9 16.53 12.36 8.14
N GLN A 10 16.21 12.17 9.42
CA GLN A 10 15.37 11.08 9.88
C GLN A 10 13.97 11.13 9.25
N ALA A 11 13.37 12.30 9.16
CA ALA A 11 12.06 12.48 8.53
C ALA A 11 12.11 12.18 7.02
N LEU A 12 13.17 12.62 6.33
CA LEU A 12 13.37 12.30 4.90
C LEU A 12 13.49 10.80 4.67
N GLU A 13 14.29 10.12 5.48
CA GLU A 13 14.50 8.67 5.36
C GLU A 13 13.21 7.90 5.70
N ALA A 14 12.48 8.32 6.73
CA ALA A 14 11.18 7.75 7.07
C ALA A 14 10.17 7.92 5.92
N ALA A 15 10.10 9.10 5.30
CA ALA A 15 9.21 9.35 4.17
C ALA A 15 9.58 8.51 2.93
N LYS A 16 10.88 8.35 2.65
CA LYS A 16 11.37 7.49 1.58
C LYS A 16 10.98 6.02 1.82
N ASN A 17 11.20 5.53 3.04
CA ASN A 17 10.84 4.16 3.40
C ASN A 17 9.33 3.94 3.38
N TYR A 18 8.54 4.92 3.84
CA TYR A 18 7.09 4.89 3.74
C TYR A 18 6.64 4.68 2.29
N ARG A 19 7.11 5.50 1.34
CA ARG A 19 6.77 5.38 -0.09
C ARG A 19 7.19 4.04 -0.68
N LYS A 20 8.36 3.54 -0.30
CA LYS A 20 8.86 2.22 -0.72
C LYS A 20 7.94 1.10 -0.25
N PHE A 21 7.57 1.09 1.04
CA PHE A 21 6.68 0.08 1.59
C PHE A 21 5.26 0.19 1.03
N GLU A 22 4.77 1.42 0.81
CA GLU A 22 3.46 1.65 0.18
C GLU A 22 3.42 1.10 -1.26
N SER A 23 4.46 1.35 -2.06
CA SER A 23 4.58 0.78 -3.40
C SER A 23 4.65 -0.76 -3.39
N GLN A 24 5.45 -1.34 -2.49
CA GLN A 24 5.52 -2.79 -2.31
C GLN A 24 4.16 -3.38 -1.92
N LEU A 25 3.44 -2.72 -1.01
CA LEU A 25 2.10 -3.12 -0.61
C LEU A 25 1.17 -3.10 -1.82
N LEU A 26 1.12 -2.01 -2.59
CA LEU A 26 0.28 -1.91 -3.79
C LEU A 26 0.52 -3.06 -4.78
N VAL A 27 1.77 -3.45 -5.02
CA VAL A 27 2.11 -4.60 -5.88
C VAL A 27 1.59 -5.91 -5.27
N LEU A 28 1.81 -6.14 -3.97
CA LEU A 28 1.28 -7.31 -3.29
C LEU A 28 -0.24 -7.36 -3.35
N LEU A 29 -0.92 -6.23 -3.18
CA LEU A 29 -2.38 -6.16 -3.23
C LEU A 29 -2.93 -6.56 -4.61
N GLN A 30 -2.26 -6.16 -5.70
CA GLN A 30 -2.66 -6.61 -7.05
C GLN A 30 -2.59 -8.13 -7.18
N ASN A 31 -1.53 -8.75 -6.65
CA ASN A 31 -1.35 -10.20 -6.66
C ASN A 31 -2.37 -10.91 -5.75
N LEU A 32 -2.60 -10.39 -4.54
CA LEU A 32 -3.59 -10.92 -3.59
C LEU A 32 -5.00 -10.90 -4.18
N ASP A 33 -5.35 -9.81 -4.87
CA ASP A 33 -6.63 -9.67 -5.56
C ASP A 33 -6.75 -10.63 -6.75
N GLN A 34 -5.71 -10.72 -7.59
CA GLN A 34 -5.66 -11.66 -8.73
C GLN A 34 -5.84 -13.12 -8.29
N HIS A 35 -5.24 -13.51 -7.17
CA HIS A 35 -5.36 -14.87 -6.64
C HIS A 35 -6.54 -15.05 -5.68
N LYS A 36 -7.37 -14.02 -5.49
CA LYS A 36 -8.52 -14.01 -4.58
C LYS A 36 -8.17 -14.52 -3.18
N VAL A 37 -6.99 -14.13 -2.67
CA VAL A 37 -6.43 -14.65 -1.41
C VAL A 37 -7.34 -14.35 -0.23
N HIS A 38 -8.01 -13.19 -0.24
CA HIS A 38 -9.00 -12.83 0.78
C HIS A 38 -10.07 -13.91 0.98
N TYR A 39 -10.62 -14.49 -0.10
CA TYR A 39 -11.60 -15.58 0.01
C TYR A 39 -10.98 -16.87 0.57
N LYS A 40 -9.76 -17.21 0.14
CA LYS A 40 -9.04 -18.39 0.66
C LYS A 40 -8.72 -18.28 2.15
N MET A 41 -8.56 -17.06 2.63
CA MET A 41 -8.32 -16.73 4.04
C MET A 41 -9.61 -16.52 4.85
N GLY A 42 -10.79 -16.72 4.24
CA GLY A 42 -12.08 -16.64 4.93
C GLY A 42 -12.71 -15.25 5.02
N TYR A 43 -12.14 -14.25 4.33
CA TYR A 43 -12.66 -12.89 4.34
C TYR A 43 -13.69 -12.67 3.23
N ARG A 44 -14.71 -11.86 3.54
CA ARG A 44 -15.86 -11.61 2.65
C ARG A 44 -15.52 -10.69 1.47
N SER A 45 -14.48 -9.87 1.62
CA SER A 45 -13.98 -9.01 0.55
C SER A 45 -12.53 -8.60 0.82
N LEU A 46 -11.88 -8.05 -0.21
CA LEU A 46 -10.54 -7.47 -0.08
C LEU A 46 -10.49 -6.33 0.96
N PHE A 47 -11.57 -5.55 1.08
CA PHE A 47 -11.68 -4.49 2.09
C PHE A 47 -11.64 -5.05 3.51
N HIS A 48 -12.45 -6.08 3.81
CA HIS A 48 -12.43 -6.75 5.12
C HIS A 48 -11.07 -7.39 5.39
N TYR A 49 -10.42 -7.97 4.38
CA TYR A 49 -9.07 -8.49 4.55
C TYR A 49 -8.08 -7.38 4.97
N PHE A 50 -8.19 -6.18 4.41
CA PHE A 50 -7.26 -5.09 4.73
C PHE A 50 -7.51 -4.50 6.11
N THR A 51 -8.77 -4.28 6.48
CA THR A 51 -9.11 -3.69 7.78
C THR A 51 -8.98 -4.70 8.92
N GLU A 52 -9.39 -5.95 8.71
CA GLU A 52 -9.40 -6.97 9.77
C GLU A 52 -8.07 -7.74 9.87
N ALA A 53 -7.48 -8.17 8.75
CA ALA A 53 -6.25 -8.96 8.75
C ALA A 53 -5.00 -8.07 8.77
N LEU A 54 -4.93 -7.07 7.88
CA LEU A 54 -3.78 -6.17 7.77
C LEU A 54 -3.84 -4.96 8.71
N LYS A 55 -4.96 -4.78 9.45
CA LYS A 55 -5.18 -3.71 10.43
C LYS A 55 -5.00 -2.30 9.86
N LEU A 56 -5.26 -2.14 8.56
CA LEU A 56 -5.24 -0.83 7.92
C LEU A 56 -6.52 -0.05 8.27
N SER A 57 -6.41 1.27 8.33
CA SER A 57 -7.61 2.10 8.47
C SER A 57 -8.52 1.93 7.26
N GLU A 58 -9.81 2.22 7.43
CA GLU A 58 -10.77 2.18 6.32
C GLU A 58 -10.35 3.14 5.20
N SER A 59 -9.89 4.35 5.55
CA SER A 59 -9.44 5.35 4.59
C SER A 59 -8.27 4.86 3.73
N VAL A 60 -7.25 4.28 4.36
CA VAL A 60 -6.08 3.72 3.66
C VAL A 60 -6.50 2.51 2.82
N SER A 61 -7.37 1.66 3.35
CA SER A 61 -7.88 0.49 2.63
C SER A 61 -8.63 0.89 1.36
N TYR A 62 -9.54 1.86 1.43
CA TYR A 62 -10.24 2.40 0.27
C TYR A 62 -9.28 3.02 -0.75
N MET A 63 -8.34 3.84 -0.29
CA MET A 63 -7.34 4.47 -1.15
C MET A 63 -6.54 3.40 -1.92
N LEU A 64 -5.96 2.43 -1.23
CA LEU A 64 -5.13 1.39 -1.83
C LEU A 64 -5.92 0.50 -2.81
N ILE A 65 -7.16 0.14 -2.48
CA ILE A 65 -8.02 -0.64 -3.39
C ILE A 65 -8.32 0.15 -4.66
N ASN A 66 -8.65 1.43 -4.55
CA ASN A 66 -8.95 2.27 -5.70
C ASN A 66 -7.72 2.51 -6.58
N VAL A 67 -6.56 2.77 -5.97
CA VAL A 67 -5.28 2.92 -6.70
C VAL A 67 -4.92 1.61 -7.41
N SER A 68 -5.03 0.46 -6.73
CA SER A 68 -4.74 -0.86 -7.31
C SER A 68 -5.62 -1.16 -8.53
N ARG A 69 -6.91 -0.82 -8.50
CA ARG A 69 -7.82 -0.96 -9.64
C ARG A 69 -7.43 -0.08 -10.82
N LYS A 70 -7.17 1.22 -10.57
CA LYS A 70 -6.73 2.15 -11.61
C LYS A 70 -5.37 1.78 -12.22
N ALA A 71 -4.45 1.27 -11.41
CA ALA A 71 -3.14 0.81 -11.88
C ALA A 71 -3.22 -0.43 -12.79
N LYS A 72 -4.29 -1.23 -12.69
CA LYS A 72 -4.57 -2.32 -13.66
C LYS A 72 -5.09 -1.78 -15.00
N GLU A 73 -5.83 -0.68 -14.98
CA GLU A 73 -6.41 -0.04 -16.18
C GLU A 73 -5.37 0.78 -16.98
N VAL A 74 -4.33 1.29 -16.31
CA VAL A 74 -3.26 2.07 -16.93
C VAL A 74 -1.90 1.40 -16.66
N PRO A 75 -1.44 0.50 -17.54
CA PRO A 75 -0.16 -0.20 -17.37
C PRO A 75 1.06 0.75 -17.34
N GLU A 76 0.92 1.99 -17.83
CA GLU A 76 1.96 3.02 -17.85
C GLU A 76 2.31 3.59 -16.47
N LEU A 77 1.41 3.47 -15.47
CA LEU A 77 1.67 3.92 -14.08
C LEU A 77 2.75 3.09 -13.37
N LYS A 78 3.17 1.94 -13.92
CA LYS A 78 4.26 1.14 -13.35
C LYS A 78 5.66 1.70 -13.64
N HIS A 79 5.80 2.70 -14.52
CA HIS A 79 7.09 3.23 -14.95
C HIS A 79 7.49 4.59 -14.36
N GLU A 80 6.65 5.23 -13.56
CA GLU A 80 7.01 6.50 -12.90
C GLU A 80 6.93 6.38 -11.36
N ILE A 81 7.78 5.55 -10.76
CA ILE A 81 8.13 5.66 -9.34
C ILE A 81 9.57 5.22 -9.09
#